data_AF-A0A8S3T6S1-F1
#
_entry.id   AF-A0A8S3T6S1-F1
#
_cell.length_a   1.000
_cell.length_b   1.000
_cell.length_c   1.000
_cell.angle_alpha   90.00
_cell.angle_beta   90.00
_cell.angle_gamma   90.00
#
_symmetry.space_group_name_H-M   'P 1'
#
loop_
_entity.id
_entity.type
_entity.pdbx_description
1 polymer ?
#
loop_
_entity_poly.entity_id
_entity_poly.type
_entity_poly.pdbx_seq_one_letter_code
_entity_poly.pdbx_strand_id
1 'polypeptide(L)'
;MEKSLARRQLIVKNNQSSSWFVAVKHMLRKYNLQEATWYLDNPVKKSLWTSNIKRTVHNYWSKSIVQLLPLYKGLDHLTTGNLEKGKIHPLFRINCHSAIDTARLPVKLKLLTGSYILQSKRIKMYKDETDPKCLLCSKDDETVTHFILHCVQLRNIRNKILLETVDVLNSLGIQFNELLDSEKLQIILDITPVATSRKLSPASVAKVERLTRRLIYQLHIARYKIVCG
;
A
#
# COMPACT_ATOMS: atom_id res chain seq x y z
N MET A 1 16.42 34.62 -31.89
CA MET A 1 17.52 34.78 -30.91
C MET A 1 17.37 33.86 -29.69
N GLU A 2 16.20 33.82 -29.04
CA GLU A 2 16.00 32.98 -27.84
C GLU A 2 16.13 31.47 -28.11
N LYS A 3 15.57 30.97 -29.22
CA LYS A 3 15.65 29.56 -29.64
C LYS A 3 17.10 29.08 -29.86
N SER A 4 17.94 29.91 -30.47
CA SER A 4 19.36 29.54 -30.72
C SER A 4 20.18 29.56 -29.42
N LEU A 5 19.90 30.50 -28.51
CA LEU A 5 20.51 30.51 -27.18
C LEU A 5 20.12 29.25 -26.39
N ALA A 6 18.83 28.90 -26.35
CA ALA A 6 18.35 27.69 -25.67
C ALA A 6 19.00 26.42 -26.23
N ARG A 7 19.11 26.31 -27.57
CA ARG A 7 19.81 25.19 -28.24
C ARG A 7 21.28 25.11 -27.82
N ARG A 8 22.00 26.24 -27.80
CA ARG A 8 23.40 26.28 -27.35
C ARG A 8 23.53 25.83 -25.90
N GLN A 9 22.65 26.28 -25.00
CA GLN A 9 22.66 25.87 -23.60
C GLN A 9 22.40 24.37 -23.43
N LEU A 10 21.49 23.78 -24.22
CA LEU A 10 21.23 22.35 -24.22
C LEU A 10 22.43 21.51 -24.66
N ILE A 11 23.21 21.99 -25.64
CA ILE A 11 24.37 21.28 -26.19
C ILE A 11 25.61 21.44 -25.30
N VAL A 12 25.92 22.68 -24.87
CA VAL A 12 27.19 23.01 -24.21
C VAL A 12 27.23 22.56 -22.75
N LYS A 13 26.09 22.55 -22.05
CA LYS A 13 26.06 22.22 -20.62
C LYS A 13 26.24 20.73 -20.40
N ASN A 14 27.30 20.40 -19.64
CA ASN A 14 27.60 19.03 -19.19
C ASN A 14 26.45 18.46 -18.32
N ASN A 15 26.35 17.13 -18.22
CA ASN A 15 25.26 16.47 -17.48
C ASN A 15 25.33 16.67 -15.94
N GLN A 16 26.45 17.17 -15.42
CA GLN A 16 26.67 17.44 -14.00
C GLN A 16 26.36 18.90 -13.60
N SER A 17 26.10 19.78 -14.56
CA SER A 17 25.79 21.18 -14.27
C SER A 17 24.42 21.31 -13.61
N SER A 18 24.33 22.18 -12.61
CA SER A 18 23.08 22.58 -11.94
C SER A 18 22.16 23.47 -12.80
N SER A 19 22.45 23.65 -14.08
CA SER A 19 21.64 24.49 -14.96
C SER A 19 20.23 23.92 -15.18
N TRP A 20 19.26 24.82 -15.34
CA TRP A 20 17.87 24.46 -15.64
C TRP A 20 17.75 23.57 -16.89
N PHE A 21 18.54 23.83 -17.94
CA PHE A 21 18.56 23.02 -19.16
C PHE A 21 18.98 21.56 -18.93
N VAL A 22 19.92 21.33 -18.01
CA VAL A 22 20.34 19.98 -17.63
C VAL A 22 19.26 19.29 -16.81
N ALA A 23 18.59 20.00 -15.89
CA ALA A 23 17.43 19.49 -15.18
C ALA A 23 16.29 19.07 -16.14
N VAL A 24 16.02 19.88 -17.18
CA VAL A 24 15.06 19.53 -18.24
C VAL A 24 15.48 18.29 -19.00
N LYS A 25 16.76 18.18 -19.42
CA LYS A 25 17.27 16.97 -20.09
C LYS A 25 17.07 15.72 -19.23
N HIS A 26 17.37 15.79 -17.94
CA HIS A 26 17.19 14.68 -16.99
C HIS A 26 15.72 14.31 -16.82
N MET A 27 14.82 15.29 -16.71
CA MET A 27 13.37 15.03 -16.63
C MET A 27 12.84 14.35 -17.90
N LEU A 28 13.20 14.86 -19.07
CA LEU A 28 12.76 14.29 -20.35
C LEU A 28 13.24 12.84 -20.49
N ARG A 29 14.51 12.58 -20.20
CA ARG A 29 15.08 11.22 -20.21
C ARG A 29 14.40 10.30 -19.21
N LYS A 30 14.23 10.73 -17.95
CA LYS A 30 13.57 9.94 -16.89
C LYS A 30 12.19 9.45 -17.31
N TYR A 31 11.41 10.31 -17.97
CA TYR A 31 10.06 9.98 -18.41
C TYR A 31 9.99 9.46 -19.86
N ASN A 32 11.14 9.16 -20.48
CA ASN A 32 11.24 8.72 -21.87
C ASN A 32 10.49 9.63 -22.86
N LEU A 33 10.64 10.94 -22.69
CA LEU A 33 10.10 11.97 -23.57
C LEU A 33 11.13 12.36 -24.63
N GLN A 34 10.66 12.94 -25.74
CA GLN A 34 11.53 13.48 -26.79
C GLN A 34 12.55 14.48 -26.21
N GLU A 35 13.70 14.60 -26.86
CA GLU A 35 14.74 15.53 -26.42
C GLU A 35 14.27 16.98 -26.50
N ALA A 36 14.84 17.84 -25.64
CA ALA A 36 14.47 19.26 -25.61
C ALA A 36 14.71 19.97 -26.96
N THR A 37 15.74 19.55 -27.70
CA THR A 37 16.04 20.02 -29.06
C THR A 37 14.90 19.75 -30.04
N TRP A 38 14.25 18.59 -29.93
CA TRP A 38 13.09 18.24 -30.74
C TRP A 38 11.92 19.19 -30.50
N TYR A 39 11.62 19.54 -29.24
CA TYR A 39 10.55 20.50 -28.91
C TYR A 39 10.85 21.94 -29.35
N LEU A 40 12.13 22.31 -29.46
CA LEU A 40 12.51 23.60 -30.05
C LEU A 40 12.18 23.65 -31.55
N ASP A 41 12.32 22.53 -32.25
CA ASP A 41 12.03 22.43 -33.70
C ASP A 41 10.56 22.14 -34.00
N ASN A 42 9.88 21.44 -33.09
CA ASN A 42 8.50 21.01 -33.23
C ASN A 42 7.68 21.61 -32.08
N PRO A 43 7.34 22.91 -32.14
CA PRO A 43 6.62 23.57 -31.07
C PRO A 43 5.24 22.94 -30.87
N VAL A 44 4.98 22.49 -29.64
CA VAL A 44 3.71 21.87 -29.26
C VAL A 44 2.81 22.91 -28.60
N LYS A 45 1.51 22.91 -28.92
CA LYS A 45 0.53 23.74 -28.20
C LYS A 45 0.59 23.45 -26.69
N LYS A 46 0.63 24.49 -25.87
CA LYS A 46 0.78 24.40 -24.39
C LYS A 46 -0.20 23.41 -23.74
N SER A 47 -1.46 23.40 -24.19
CA SER A 47 -2.50 22.48 -23.68
C SER A 47 -2.15 21.02 -23.97
N LEU A 48 -1.80 20.70 -25.22
CA LEU A 48 -1.40 19.36 -25.64
C LEU A 48 -0.13 18.90 -24.91
N TRP A 49 0.86 19.80 -24.78
CA TRP A 49 2.08 19.56 -24.02
C TRP A 49 1.77 19.16 -22.58
N THR A 50 0.95 19.97 -21.89
CA THR A 50 0.58 19.74 -20.49
C THR A 50 -0.14 18.41 -20.31
N SER A 51 -1.10 18.10 -21.18
CA SER A 51 -1.83 16.83 -21.15
C SER A 51 -0.90 15.65 -21.40
N ASN A 52 0.03 15.75 -22.36
CA ASN A 52 0.99 14.69 -22.65
C ASN A 52 1.94 14.46 -21.47
N ILE A 53 2.52 15.52 -20.90
CA ILE A 53 3.39 15.41 -19.73
C ILE A 53 2.65 14.76 -18.56
N LYS A 54 1.44 15.22 -18.23
CA LYS A 54 0.63 14.63 -17.15
C LYS A 54 0.43 13.13 -17.36
N ARG A 55 0.04 12.73 -18.57
CA ARG A 55 -0.17 11.33 -18.93
C ARG A 55 1.11 10.51 -18.84
N THR A 56 2.22 10.99 -19.41
CA THR A 56 3.49 10.26 -19.40
C THR A 56 4.04 10.10 -17.98
N VAL A 57 4.02 11.16 -17.18
CA VAL A 57 4.45 11.11 -15.77
C VAL A 57 3.57 10.17 -14.97
N HIS A 58 2.24 10.24 -15.15
CA HIS A 58 1.31 9.31 -14.51
C HIS A 58 1.64 7.86 -14.86
N ASN A 59 1.75 7.54 -16.16
CA ASN A 59 2.03 6.19 -16.64
C ASN A 59 3.38 5.65 -16.17
N TYR A 60 4.42 6.50 -16.15
CA TYR A 60 5.72 6.14 -15.60
C TYR A 60 5.58 5.69 -14.15
N TRP A 61 4.98 6.52 -13.29
CA TRP A 61 4.86 6.20 -11.86
C TRP A 61 3.93 5.01 -11.59
N SER A 62 2.82 4.88 -12.32
CA SER A 62 1.96 3.69 -12.22
C SER A 62 2.73 2.40 -12.55
N LYS A 63 3.54 2.41 -13.62
CA LYS A 63 4.39 1.25 -13.97
C LYS A 63 5.47 1.01 -12.94
N SER A 64 6.17 2.06 -12.49
CA SER A 64 7.23 1.94 -11.48
C SER A 64 6.70 1.38 -10.16
N ILE A 65 5.51 1.79 -9.70
CA ILE A 65 4.91 1.25 -8.47
C ILE A 65 4.66 -0.26 -8.62
N VAL A 66 4.06 -0.69 -9.74
CA VAL A 66 3.80 -2.12 -9.99
C VAL A 66 5.10 -2.93 -10.06
N GLN A 67 6.17 -2.38 -10.65
CA GLN A 67 7.47 -3.05 -10.75
C GLN A 67 8.20 -3.12 -9.40
N LEU A 68 8.07 -2.08 -8.58
CA LEU A 68 8.74 -2.00 -7.29
C LEU A 68 8.04 -2.86 -6.23
N LEU A 69 6.72 -3.00 -6.28
CA LEU A 69 5.94 -3.65 -5.22
C LEU A 69 6.40 -5.08 -4.88
N PRO A 70 6.70 -5.97 -5.84
CA PRO A 70 7.24 -7.31 -5.53
C PRO A 70 8.58 -7.32 -4.79
N LEU A 71 9.34 -6.22 -4.85
CA LEU A 71 10.60 -6.08 -4.12
C LEU A 71 10.38 -5.81 -2.63
N TYR A 72 9.15 -5.46 -2.22
CA TYR A 72 8.80 -5.13 -0.85
C TYR A 72 7.83 -6.18 -0.29
N LYS A 73 8.37 -7.24 0.33
CA LYS A 73 7.57 -8.29 1.01
C LYS A 73 6.52 -7.76 2.00
N GLY A 74 6.76 -6.58 2.58
CA GLY A 74 5.80 -5.94 3.48
C GLY A 74 4.51 -5.44 2.78
N LEU A 75 4.50 -5.40 1.45
CA LEU A 75 3.39 -4.94 0.62
C LEU A 75 2.69 -6.10 -0.10
N ASP A 76 3.00 -7.36 0.23
CA ASP A 76 2.44 -8.55 -0.44
C ASP A 76 0.90 -8.60 -0.38
N HIS A 77 0.30 -7.95 0.63
CA HIS A 77 -1.15 -7.88 0.81
C HIS A 77 -1.80 -6.63 0.20
N LEU A 78 -1.00 -5.67 -0.30
CA LEU A 78 -1.49 -4.44 -0.89
C LEU A 78 -1.94 -4.68 -2.34
N THR A 79 -3.23 -4.49 -2.60
CA THR A 79 -3.79 -4.70 -3.94
C THR A 79 -3.28 -3.69 -4.94
N THR A 80 -2.44 -4.12 -5.89
CA THR A 80 -1.88 -3.28 -6.96
C THR A 80 -2.93 -2.74 -7.92
N GLY A 81 -4.01 -3.48 -8.15
CA GLY A 81 -5.06 -3.11 -9.11
C GLY A 81 -5.76 -1.78 -8.82
N ASN A 82 -5.65 -1.27 -7.59
CA ASN A 82 -6.23 0.01 -7.18
C ASN A 82 -5.19 1.10 -6.89
N LEU A 83 -3.90 0.82 -7.09
CA LEU A 83 -2.81 1.78 -6.87
C LEU A 83 -2.65 2.68 -8.09
N GLU A 84 -3.54 3.66 -8.21
CA GLU A 84 -3.39 4.75 -9.16
C GLU A 84 -3.02 6.04 -8.44
N LYS A 85 -2.12 6.83 -9.05
CA LYS A 85 -1.68 8.10 -8.47
C LYS A 85 -2.88 9.04 -8.34
N GLY A 86 -3.10 9.55 -7.12
CA GLY A 86 -4.20 10.46 -6.81
C GLY A 86 -5.54 9.76 -6.58
N LYS A 87 -5.63 8.43 -6.75
CA LYS A 87 -6.78 7.65 -6.29
C LYS A 87 -6.59 7.24 -4.83
N ILE A 88 -7.65 7.45 -4.07
CA ILE A 88 -7.74 7.03 -2.67
C ILE A 88 -7.92 5.50 -2.64
N HIS A 89 -7.11 4.82 -1.82
CA HIS A 89 -7.21 3.37 -1.62
C HIS A 89 -8.63 3.00 -1.13
N PRO A 90 -9.22 1.89 -1.60
CA PRO A 90 -10.58 1.46 -1.20
C PRO A 90 -10.83 1.45 0.31
N LEU A 91 -9.81 1.13 1.11
CA LEU A 91 -9.88 1.20 2.58
C LEU A 91 -10.26 2.60 3.11
N PHE A 92 -9.89 3.69 2.45
CA PHE A 92 -10.29 5.04 2.87
C PHE A 92 -11.66 5.46 2.31
N ARG A 93 -12.24 4.72 1.36
CA ARG A 93 -13.55 5.05 0.78
C ARG A 93 -14.72 4.64 1.68
N ILE A 94 -14.46 3.78 2.66
CA ILE A 94 -15.50 3.29 3.55
C ILE A 94 -15.69 4.31 4.66
N ASN A 95 -16.87 4.92 4.66
CA ASN A 95 -17.28 5.96 5.59
C ASN A 95 -17.01 5.51 7.04
N CYS A 96 -16.13 6.26 7.72
CA CYS A 96 -15.96 6.15 9.15
C CYS A 96 -17.05 7.00 9.81
N HIS A 97 -17.99 6.35 10.49
CA HIS A 97 -19.12 7.03 11.14
C HIS A 97 -18.81 7.51 12.56
N SER A 98 -17.64 7.13 13.10
CA SER A 98 -17.25 7.45 14.47
C SER A 98 -15.76 7.77 14.57
N ALA A 99 -15.37 8.55 15.57
CA ALA A 99 -13.96 8.81 15.88
C ALA A 99 -13.19 7.52 16.18
N ILE A 100 -13.86 6.53 16.81
CA ILE A 100 -13.31 5.20 17.08
C ILE A 100 -12.98 4.49 15.76
N ASP A 101 -13.87 4.52 14.77
CA ASP A 101 -13.59 3.90 13.46
C ASP A 101 -12.42 4.56 12.73
N THR A 102 -12.31 5.88 12.82
CA THR A 102 -11.17 6.63 12.29
C THR A 102 -9.87 6.20 12.98
N ALA A 103 -9.87 5.99 14.30
CA ALA A 103 -8.70 5.53 15.06
C ALA A 103 -8.27 4.09 14.72
N ARG A 104 -9.17 3.24 14.20
CA ARG A 104 -8.87 1.87 13.78
C ARG A 104 -8.08 1.81 12.48
N LEU A 105 -8.33 2.75 11.57
CA LEU A 105 -7.81 2.73 10.21
C LEU A 105 -6.27 2.77 10.13
N PRO A 106 -5.54 3.63 10.88
CA PRO A 106 -4.08 3.66 10.86
C PRO A 106 -3.43 2.32 11.22
N VAL A 107 -4.01 1.57 12.15
CA VAL A 107 -3.46 0.27 12.58
C VAL A 107 -3.54 -0.75 11.44
N LYS A 108 -4.70 -0.84 10.79
CA LYS A 108 -4.90 -1.73 9.64
C LYS A 108 -4.00 -1.34 8.47
N LEU A 109 -3.88 -0.04 8.18
CA LEU A 109 -2.95 0.45 7.15
C LEU A 109 -1.51 0.11 7.47
N LYS A 110 -1.10 0.22 8.74
CA LYS A 110 0.26 -0.16 9.14
C LYS A 110 0.54 -1.63 8.87
N LEU A 111 -0.42 -2.53 9.14
CA LEU A 111 -0.25 -3.96 8.85
C LEU A 111 -0.25 -4.24 7.34
N LEU A 112 -1.19 -3.64 6.60
CA LEU A 112 -1.29 -3.81 5.15
C LEU A 112 -0.04 -3.32 4.41
N THR A 113 0.54 -2.22 4.86
CA THR A 113 1.74 -1.62 4.26
C THR A 113 3.04 -2.20 4.84
N GLY A 114 2.95 -3.17 5.74
CA GLY A 114 4.11 -3.74 6.43
C GLY A 114 4.87 -2.73 7.29
N SER A 115 4.28 -1.56 7.60
CA SER A 115 4.87 -0.54 8.46
C SER A 115 4.62 -0.80 9.96
N TYR A 116 3.72 -1.72 10.31
CA TYR A 116 3.51 -2.17 11.68
C TYR A 116 4.75 -2.91 12.22
N ILE A 117 5.21 -2.52 13.42
CA ILE A 117 6.45 -3.03 14.00
C ILE A 117 6.17 -4.28 14.86
N LEU A 118 6.26 -5.45 14.23
CA LEU A 118 6.31 -6.76 14.90
C LEU A 118 7.77 -7.19 15.15
N GLN A 119 8.00 -8.20 15.99
CA GLN A 119 9.36 -8.69 16.27
C GLN A 119 10.12 -9.15 15.02
N SER A 120 9.43 -9.85 14.10
CA SER A 120 10.01 -10.24 12.81
C SER A 120 10.54 -9.06 11.98
N LYS A 121 9.99 -7.84 12.19
CA LYS A 121 10.47 -6.61 11.56
C LYS A 121 11.54 -5.92 12.38
N ARG A 122 11.43 -5.92 13.72
CA ARG A 122 12.45 -5.34 14.61
C ARG A 122 13.80 -6.00 14.40
N ILE A 123 13.87 -7.31 14.27
CA ILE A 123 15.13 -8.02 14.00
C ILE A 123 15.79 -7.56 12.71
N LYS A 124 15.01 -7.35 11.65
CA LYS A 124 15.58 -6.84 10.39
C LYS A 124 16.17 -5.44 10.54
N MET A 125 15.70 -4.66 11.52
CA MET A 125 16.17 -3.31 11.81
C MET A 125 17.36 -3.29 12.79
N TYR A 126 17.33 -4.13 13.83
CA TYR A 126 18.27 -4.11 14.95
C TYR A 126 19.20 -5.34 14.98
N LYS A 127 19.12 -6.20 13.96
CA LYS A 127 19.90 -7.44 13.76
C LYS A 127 19.84 -8.36 14.99
N ASP A 128 20.87 -8.31 15.83
CA ASP A 128 21.19 -9.36 16.80
C ASP A 128 20.64 -9.09 18.21
N GLU A 129 20.05 -7.92 18.46
CA GLU A 129 19.60 -7.51 19.78
C GLU A 129 18.12 -7.85 20.08
N THR A 130 17.43 -8.51 19.16
CA THR A 130 15.97 -8.71 19.28
C THR A 130 15.58 -10.18 19.09
N ASP A 131 14.77 -10.72 20.01
CA ASP A 131 14.18 -12.06 19.90
C ASP A 131 12.99 -12.06 18.90
N PRO A 132 12.92 -12.99 17.93
CA PRO A 132 11.85 -12.99 16.93
C PRO A 132 10.50 -13.39 17.51
N LYS A 133 10.51 -14.02 18.69
CA LYS A 133 9.32 -14.59 19.30
C LYS A 133 8.29 -13.52 19.62
N CYS A 134 7.02 -13.89 19.48
CA CYS A 134 5.90 -13.05 19.82
C CYS A 134 5.94 -12.63 21.29
N LEU A 135 5.88 -11.33 21.54
CA LEU A 135 5.87 -10.76 22.90
C LEU A 135 4.68 -11.21 23.75
N LEU A 136 3.65 -11.78 23.13
CA LEU A 136 2.45 -12.23 23.82
C LEU A 136 2.58 -13.68 24.25
N CYS A 137 2.96 -14.57 23.33
CA CYS A 137 2.97 -16.01 23.60
C CYS A 137 4.37 -16.56 23.90
N SER A 138 5.43 -15.86 23.52
CA SER A 138 6.84 -16.25 23.63
C SER A 138 7.17 -17.61 23.01
N LYS A 139 6.37 -18.09 22.06
CA LYS A 139 6.50 -19.42 21.43
C LYS A 139 7.00 -19.32 19.99
N ASP A 140 6.22 -18.69 19.13
CA ASP A 140 6.51 -18.60 17.69
C ASP A 140 6.95 -17.19 17.29
N ASP A 141 7.59 -17.07 16.14
CA ASP A 141 7.97 -15.79 15.54
C ASP A 141 6.77 -14.86 15.35
N GLU A 142 6.92 -13.58 15.73
CA GLU A 142 5.88 -12.57 15.55
C GLU A 142 5.80 -12.08 14.11
N THR A 143 5.23 -12.92 13.24
CA THR A 143 4.85 -12.55 11.88
C THR A 143 3.44 -11.94 11.85
N VAL A 144 3.06 -11.31 10.74
CA VAL A 144 1.68 -10.81 10.54
C VAL A 144 0.68 -11.97 10.62
N THR A 145 1.00 -13.11 10.01
CA THR A 145 0.21 -14.35 10.10
C THR A 145 0.04 -14.80 11.54
N HIS A 146 1.14 -14.90 12.29
CA HIS A 146 1.05 -15.31 13.69
C HIS A 146 0.20 -14.31 14.50
N PHE A 147 0.48 -13.03 14.39
CA PHE A 147 -0.21 -11.98 15.13
C PHE A 147 -1.72 -11.96 14.87
N ILE A 148 -2.13 -12.08 13.60
CA ILE A 148 -3.54 -11.99 13.21
C ILE A 148 -4.27 -13.32 13.37
N LEU A 149 -3.67 -14.46 13.02
CA LEU A 149 -4.36 -15.74 12.88
C LEU A 149 -4.02 -16.78 13.95
N HIS A 150 -2.79 -16.81 14.47
CA HIS A 150 -2.33 -17.98 15.24
C HIS A 150 -2.04 -17.72 16.71
N CYS A 151 -1.67 -16.50 17.09
CA CYS A 151 -1.26 -16.18 18.46
C CYS A 151 -2.31 -16.64 19.48
N VAL A 152 -1.90 -17.54 20.38
CA VAL A 152 -2.78 -18.19 21.36
C VAL A 152 -3.36 -17.21 22.37
N GLN A 153 -2.57 -16.22 22.80
CA GLN A 153 -3.03 -15.19 23.74
C GLN A 153 -4.11 -14.28 23.16
N LEU A 154 -4.20 -14.21 21.83
CA LEU A 154 -5.19 -13.40 21.12
C LEU A 154 -6.41 -14.21 20.69
N ARG A 155 -6.46 -15.53 20.96
CA ARG A 155 -7.49 -16.45 20.45
C ARG A 155 -8.90 -16.01 20.83
N ASN A 156 -9.13 -15.64 22.08
CA ASN A 156 -10.47 -15.27 22.55
C ASN A 156 -10.99 -13.98 21.88
N ILE A 157 -10.13 -12.97 21.78
CA ILE A 157 -10.44 -11.69 21.11
C ILE A 157 -10.70 -11.92 19.62
N ARG A 158 -9.84 -12.73 19.00
CA ARG A 158 -9.92 -13.10 17.58
C ARG A 158 -11.21 -13.84 17.27
N ASN A 159 -11.49 -14.94 17.97
CA ASN A 159 -12.65 -15.79 17.70
C ASN A 159 -13.97 -15.03 17.85
N LYS A 160 -14.09 -14.16 18.86
CA LYS A 160 -15.28 -13.35 19.06
C LYS A 160 -15.66 -12.54 17.81
N ILE A 161 -14.68 -11.93 17.15
CA ILE A 161 -14.93 -11.07 15.97
C ILE A 161 -14.88 -11.87 14.66
N LEU A 162 -14.05 -12.92 14.60
CA LEU A 162 -13.96 -13.79 13.43
C LEU A 162 -15.26 -14.56 13.18
N LEU A 163 -15.97 -15.03 14.22
CA LEU A 163 -17.26 -15.69 14.03
C LEU A 163 -18.23 -14.80 13.24
N GLU A 164 -18.44 -13.56 13.68
CA GLU A 164 -19.27 -12.59 12.96
C GLU A 164 -18.77 -12.33 11.52
N THR A 165 -17.45 -12.32 11.33
CA THR A 165 -16.83 -12.12 10.01
C THR A 165 -17.08 -13.31 9.09
N VAL A 166 -16.93 -14.53 9.61
CA VAL A 166 -17.16 -15.79 8.91
C VAL A 166 -18.62 -15.90 8.47
N ASP A 167 -19.58 -15.57 9.34
CA ASP A 167 -21.00 -15.61 8.98
C ASP A 167 -21.33 -14.67 7.80
N VAL A 168 -20.78 -13.45 7.84
CA VAL A 168 -20.94 -12.49 6.73
C VAL A 168 -20.28 -13.02 5.46
N LEU A 169 -19.06 -13.56 5.53
CA LEU A 169 -18.35 -14.10 4.37
C LEU A 169 -19.06 -15.32 3.77
N ASN A 170 -19.56 -16.23 4.61
CA ASN A 170 -20.34 -17.39 4.19
C ASN A 170 -21.63 -16.96 3.47
N SER A 171 -22.31 -15.91 3.93
CA SER A 171 -23.47 -15.34 3.24
C SER A 171 -23.14 -14.75 1.85
N LEU A 172 -21.86 -14.47 1.60
CA LEU A 172 -21.31 -14.01 0.31
C LEU A 172 -20.70 -15.17 -0.50
N GLY A 173 -20.91 -16.42 -0.06
CA GLY A 173 -20.38 -17.64 -0.68
C GLY A 173 -18.88 -17.85 -0.47
N ILE A 174 -18.25 -17.15 0.47
CA ILE A 174 -16.81 -17.25 0.78
C ILE A 174 -16.65 -18.15 2.00
N GLN A 175 -16.27 -19.42 1.79
CA GLN A 175 -16.01 -20.39 2.86
C GLN A 175 -14.70 -20.08 3.58
N PHE A 176 -14.72 -19.11 4.49
CA PHE A 176 -13.50 -18.54 5.08
C PHE A 176 -12.62 -19.59 5.79
N ASN A 177 -13.22 -20.61 6.39
CA ASN A 177 -12.47 -21.64 7.13
C ASN A 177 -11.65 -22.56 6.22
N GLU A 178 -12.10 -22.77 4.98
CA GLU A 178 -11.46 -23.62 3.97
C GLU A 178 -10.28 -22.92 3.26
N LEU A 179 -10.18 -21.59 3.39
CA LEU A 179 -9.13 -20.79 2.77
C LEU A 179 -7.76 -21.05 3.40
N LEU A 180 -6.71 -20.88 2.59
CA LEU A 180 -5.33 -20.83 3.06
C LEU A 180 -5.09 -19.58 3.93
N ASP A 181 -4.06 -19.62 4.77
CA ASP A 181 -3.72 -18.48 5.64
C ASP A 181 -3.40 -17.20 4.86
N SER A 182 -2.77 -17.31 3.69
CA SER A 182 -2.47 -16.17 2.82
C SER A 182 -3.76 -15.50 2.33
N GLU A 183 -4.77 -16.29 1.97
CA GLU A 183 -6.08 -15.81 1.51
C GLU A 183 -6.89 -15.22 2.67
N LYS A 184 -6.87 -15.87 3.84
CA LYS A 184 -7.47 -15.36 5.08
C LYS A 184 -6.88 -14.00 5.45
N LEU A 185 -5.55 -13.88 5.43
CA LEU A 185 -4.85 -12.62 5.66
C LEU A 185 -5.22 -11.57 4.63
N GLN A 186 -5.26 -11.93 3.34
CA GLN A 186 -5.66 -11.01 2.29
C GLN A 186 -7.06 -10.44 2.58
N ILE A 187 -8.05 -11.27 2.90
CA ILE A 187 -9.40 -10.80 3.21
C ILE A 187 -9.43 -9.91 4.45
N ILE A 188 -8.69 -10.27 5.50
CA ILE A 188 -8.64 -9.49 6.74
C ILE A 188 -7.97 -8.12 6.52
N LEU A 189 -6.90 -8.06 5.72
CA LEU A 189 -6.10 -6.85 5.50
C LEU A 189 -6.67 -5.97 4.38
N ASP A 190 -7.16 -6.56 3.29
CA ASP A 190 -7.76 -5.89 2.15
C ASP A 190 -8.64 -6.85 1.34
N ILE A 191 -9.95 -6.78 1.56
CA ILE A 191 -10.95 -7.59 0.84
C ILE A 191 -11.09 -7.19 -0.65
N THR A 192 -10.50 -6.08 -1.09
CA THR A 192 -10.78 -5.54 -2.44
C THR A 192 -10.52 -6.51 -3.60
N PRO A 193 -9.44 -7.33 -3.62
CA PRO A 193 -9.24 -8.32 -4.67
C PRO A 193 -10.39 -9.31 -4.77
N VAL A 194 -10.83 -9.84 -3.64
CA VAL A 194 -11.94 -10.81 -3.54
C VAL A 194 -13.26 -10.14 -3.91
N ALA A 195 -13.46 -8.89 -3.48
CA ALA A 195 -14.63 -8.11 -3.85
C ALA A 195 -14.73 -7.88 -5.36
N THR A 196 -13.59 -7.63 -6.01
CA THR A 196 -13.51 -7.37 -7.45
C THR A 196 -13.77 -8.65 -8.23
N SER A 197 -13.12 -9.76 -7.86
CA SER A 197 -13.28 -11.05 -8.55
C SER A 197 -14.69 -11.62 -8.42
N ARG A 198 -15.32 -11.47 -7.25
CA ARG A 198 -16.68 -11.96 -6.97
C ARG A 198 -17.79 -10.93 -7.21
N LYS A 199 -17.45 -9.73 -7.70
CA LYS A 199 -18.39 -8.63 -7.94
C LYS A 199 -19.28 -8.31 -6.71
N LEU A 200 -18.67 -8.27 -5.53
CA LEU A 200 -19.38 -8.01 -4.28
C LEU A 200 -19.93 -6.58 -4.25
N SER A 201 -21.11 -6.40 -3.66
CA SER A 201 -21.69 -5.07 -3.51
C SER A 201 -20.84 -4.17 -2.60
N PRO A 202 -20.81 -2.83 -2.81
CA PRO A 202 -20.11 -1.91 -1.93
C PRO A 202 -20.54 -2.01 -0.46
N ALA A 203 -21.82 -2.30 -0.19
CA ALA A 203 -22.35 -2.49 1.16
C ALA A 203 -21.78 -3.74 1.84
N SER A 204 -21.68 -4.86 1.10
CA SER A 204 -21.07 -6.10 1.58
C SER A 204 -19.59 -5.89 1.92
N VAL A 205 -18.85 -5.21 1.02
CA VAL A 205 -17.44 -4.86 1.23
C VAL A 205 -17.27 -4.01 2.49
N ALA A 206 -18.07 -2.95 2.65
CA ALA A 206 -18.03 -2.09 3.82
C ALA A 206 -18.37 -2.83 5.12
N LYS A 207 -19.27 -3.82 5.08
CA LYS A 207 -19.61 -4.65 6.25
C LYS A 207 -18.42 -5.50 6.69
N VAL A 208 -17.80 -6.26 5.80
CA VAL A 208 -16.63 -7.09 6.13
C VAL A 208 -15.45 -6.23 6.57
N GLU A 209 -15.24 -5.10 5.90
CA GLU A 209 -14.13 -4.20 6.21
C GLU A 209 -14.26 -3.58 7.61
N ARG A 210 -15.48 -3.22 8.05
CA ARG A 210 -15.72 -2.76 9.43
C ARG A 210 -15.37 -3.84 10.46
N LEU A 211 -15.76 -5.08 10.22
CA LEU A 211 -15.47 -6.21 11.12
C LEU A 211 -13.96 -6.48 11.22
N THR A 212 -13.27 -6.51 10.08
CA THR A 212 -11.83 -6.78 10.02
C THR A 212 -10.99 -5.62 10.59
N ARG A 213 -11.42 -4.35 10.42
CA ARG A 213 -10.82 -3.21 11.16
C ARG A 213 -10.97 -3.35 12.66
N ARG A 214 -12.18 -3.72 13.11
CA ARG A 214 -12.46 -3.94 14.54
C ARG A 214 -11.57 -5.04 15.09
N LEU A 215 -11.43 -6.16 14.37
CA LEU A 215 -10.53 -7.26 14.71
C LEU A 215 -9.11 -6.74 14.90
N ILE A 216 -8.50 -6.18 13.85
CA ILE A 216 -7.12 -5.72 13.86
C ILE A 216 -6.84 -4.74 15.01
N TYR A 217 -7.75 -3.80 15.24
CA TYR A 217 -7.57 -2.81 16.30
C TYR A 217 -7.64 -3.43 17.70
N GLN A 218 -8.53 -4.39 17.93
CA GLN A 218 -8.60 -5.10 19.21
C GLN A 218 -7.34 -5.94 19.47
N LEU A 219 -6.80 -6.59 18.44
CA LEU A 219 -5.52 -7.29 18.54
C LEU A 219 -4.37 -6.32 18.85
N HIS A 220 -4.37 -5.15 18.22
CA HIS A 220 -3.40 -4.09 18.49
C HIS A 220 -3.46 -3.59 19.92
N ILE A 221 -4.65 -3.29 20.46
CA ILE A 221 -4.83 -2.86 21.84
C ILE A 221 -4.30 -3.93 22.80
N ALA A 222 -4.67 -5.19 22.58
CA ALA A 222 -4.24 -6.31 23.42
C ALA A 222 -2.71 -6.43 23.44
N ARG A 223 -2.07 -6.29 22.28
CA ARG A 223 -0.61 -6.26 22.19
C ARG A 223 -0.01 -5.05 22.89
N TYR A 224 -0.55 -3.86 22.64
CA TYR A 224 -0.03 -2.61 23.19
C TYR A 224 -0.03 -2.61 24.72
N LYS A 225 -1.08 -3.15 25.35
CA LYS A 225 -1.18 -3.28 26.81
C LYS A 225 -0.04 -4.09 27.44
N ILE A 226 0.47 -5.09 26.74
CA ILE A 226 1.56 -5.95 27.23
C ILE A 226 2.93 -5.32 26.95
N VAL A 227 3.05 -4.54 25.87
CA VAL A 227 4.32 -3.90 25.51
C VAL A 227 4.59 -2.64 26.32
N CYS A 228 3.53 -1.92 26.72
CA CYS A 228 3.64 -0.61 27.36
C CYS A 228 3.08 -0.56 28.80
N GLY A 229 2.50 -1.66 29.29
CA GLY A 229 2.05 -1.80 30.68
C GLY A 229 3.05 -2.63 31.45
#